data_AF-A0A1F5MG83-F1
#
_entry.id   AF-A0A1F5MG83-F1
#
_cell.length_a   1.000
_cell.length_b   1.000
_cell.length_c   1.000
_cell.angle_alpha   90.00
_cell.angle_beta   90.00
_cell.angle_gamma   90.00
#
_symmetry.space_group_name_H-M   'P 1'
#
loop_
_entity.id
_entity.type
_entity.pdbx_description
1 polymer ?
#
loop_
_entity_poly.entity_id
_entity_poly.type
_entity_poly.pdbx_seq_one_letter_code
_entity_poly.pdbx_strand_id
1 'polypeptide(L)'
;MKKKSPSGFTQHHKDRVKKSGAGFTLVELLIVVSVIAILSTVGLAVFTNTQGQTRDARRKADIQTIQKSLESHYNDSSCGATTTASYCAVTAATAAVLFANGSIPVNPSPGGAAYTYPGLNVSSYTICAQLENSTGNYANAGITPNATNTGTYYCLKNLQ
;
A
#
# COMPACT_ATOMS: atom_id res chain seq x y z
N MET A 1 -16.80 80.78 57.67
CA MET A 1 -15.80 79.68 57.67
C MET A 1 -16.26 78.61 56.68
N LYS A 2 -15.56 78.42 55.55
CA LYS A 2 -15.82 77.31 54.60
C LYS A 2 -14.54 76.49 54.50
N LYS A 3 -14.57 75.24 54.99
CA LYS A 3 -13.45 74.30 55.00
C LYS A 3 -13.08 73.91 53.56
N LYS A 4 -11.80 74.06 53.23
CA LYS A 4 -11.17 73.58 51.99
C LYS A 4 -10.97 72.07 52.10
N SER A 5 -11.55 71.30 51.19
CA SER A 5 -11.35 69.85 51.09
C SER A 5 -9.95 69.56 50.53
N PRO A 6 -9.14 68.64 51.10
CA PRO A 6 -7.84 68.30 50.54
C PRO A 6 -8.03 67.31 49.37
N SER A 7 -7.43 67.62 48.23
CA SER A 7 -7.34 66.70 47.10
C SER A 7 -6.42 65.54 47.46
N GLY A 8 -6.99 64.35 47.65
CA GLY A 8 -6.23 63.11 47.75
C GLY A 8 -5.54 62.81 46.43
N PHE A 9 -4.22 62.70 46.46
CA PHE A 9 -3.38 62.32 45.33
C PHE A 9 -3.20 60.80 45.35
N THR A 10 -4.11 60.06 44.72
CA THR A 10 -3.89 58.63 44.43
C THR A 10 -2.98 58.53 43.21
N GLN A 11 -1.68 58.29 43.43
CA GLN A 11 -0.80 57.82 42.35
C GLN A 11 -1.17 56.39 41.98
N HIS A 12 -1.85 56.24 40.84
CA HIS A 12 -2.03 54.96 40.19
C HIS A 12 -0.69 54.54 39.55
N HIS A 13 0.15 53.82 40.28
CA HIS A 13 1.31 53.16 39.71
C HIS A 13 0.81 52.03 38.79
N LYS A 14 0.77 52.33 37.48
CA LYS A 14 0.39 51.39 36.44
C LYS A 14 1.62 50.52 36.14
N ASP A 15 1.80 49.45 36.90
CA ASP A 15 2.86 48.48 36.67
C ASP A 15 2.64 47.83 35.29
N ARG A 16 3.42 48.28 34.30
CA ARG A 16 3.42 47.68 32.98
C ARG A 16 4.15 46.34 33.08
N VAL A 17 3.38 45.25 33.16
CA VAL A 17 3.89 43.89 32.94
C VAL A 17 4.54 43.85 31.54
N LYS A 18 5.87 43.88 31.47
CA LYS A 18 6.60 43.60 30.23
C LYS A 18 6.36 42.14 29.85
N LYS A 19 5.51 41.89 28.85
CA LYS A 19 5.49 40.59 28.17
C LYS A 19 6.84 40.40 27.50
N SER A 20 7.67 39.54 28.06
CA SER A 20 8.86 38.99 27.39
C SER A 20 8.38 38.06 26.27
N GLY A 21 8.16 38.63 25.08
CA GLY A 21 8.00 37.83 23.87
C GLY A 21 9.37 37.27 23.50
N ALA A 22 9.63 36.01 23.84
CA ALA A 22 10.78 35.28 23.32
C ALA A 22 10.51 34.96 21.85
N GLY A 23 11.25 35.61 20.95
CA GLY A 23 11.30 35.25 19.53
C GLY A 23 12.37 34.21 19.27
N PHE A 24 12.16 33.35 18.27
CA PHE A 24 13.19 32.43 17.80
C PHE A 24 14.38 33.19 17.22
N THR A 25 15.60 32.71 17.49
CA THR A 25 16.80 33.25 16.85
C THR A 25 16.89 32.79 15.40
N LEU A 26 17.55 33.59 14.55
CA LEU A 26 17.82 33.20 13.15
C LEU A 26 18.64 31.90 13.07
N VAL A 27 19.54 31.69 14.03
CA VAL A 27 20.37 30.48 14.12
C VAL A 27 19.51 29.26 14.46
N GLU A 28 18.55 29.39 15.38
CA GLU A 28 17.62 28.29 15.68
C GLU A 28 16.80 27.89 14.46
N LEU A 29 16.26 28.85 13.72
CA LEU A 29 15.47 28.55 12.53
C LEU A 29 16.34 27.91 11.43
N LEU A 30 17.60 28.35 11.29
CA LEU A 30 18.55 27.78 10.33
C LEU A 30 18.91 26.32 10.64
N ILE A 31 19.12 25.99 11.92
CA ILE A 31 19.41 24.62 12.34
C ILE A 31 18.19 23.71 12.12
N VAL A 32 16.98 24.19 12.38
CA VAL A 32 15.77 23.39 12.20
C VAL A 32 15.56 23.00 10.75
N VAL A 33 15.67 23.96 9.82
CA VAL A 33 15.50 23.65 8.39
C VAL A 33 16.61 22.75 7.85
N SER A 34 17.84 22.88 8.37
CA SER A 34 18.94 22.00 7.96
C SER A 34 18.73 20.56 8.43
N VAL A 35 18.27 20.35 9.67
CA VAL A 35 17.93 19.01 10.19
C VAL A 35 16.75 18.41 9.43
N ILE A 36 15.68 19.18 9.16
CA ILE A 36 14.53 18.69 8.39
C ILE A 36 14.96 18.29 6.98
N ALA A 37 15.84 19.07 6.32
CA ALA A 37 16.34 18.75 4.98
C ALA A 37 17.08 17.41 4.96
N ILE A 38 17.95 17.15 5.94
CA ILE A 38 18.71 15.90 6.04
C ILE A 38 17.74 14.72 6.28
N LEU A 39 16.83 14.83 7.24
CA LEU A 39 15.89 13.76 7.56
C LEU A 39 14.91 13.47 6.40
N SER A 40 14.49 14.49 5.68
CA SER A 40 13.53 14.34 4.57
C SER A 40 14.09 13.53 3.41
N THR A 41 15.37 13.71 3.09
CA THR A 41 16.01 12.97 1.98
C THR A 41 16.11 11.47 2.27
N VAL A 42 16.58 11.09 3.46
CA VAL A 42 16.64 9.69 3.90
C VAL A 42 15.24 9.11 4.06
N GLY A 43 14.31 9.86 4.63
CA GLY A 43 12.93 9.45 4.84
C GLY A 43 12.21 9.08 3.54
N LEU A 44 12.43 9.86 2.47
CA LEU A 44 11.80 9.59 1.17
C LEU A 44 12.28 8.27 0.56
N ALA A 45 13.59 7.98 0.61
CA ALA A 45 14.14 6.74 0.06
C ALA A 45 13.63 5.49 0.78
N VAL A 46 13.48 5.57 2.11
CA VAL A 46 12.88 4.48 2.90
C VAL A 46 11.40 4.32 2.55
N PHE A 47 10.66 5.43 2.46
CA PHE A 47 9.23 5.40 2.18
C PHE A 47 8.90 4.74 0.84
N THR A 48 9.63 5.07 -0.24
CA THR A 48 9.41 4.47 -1.56
C THR A 48 9.67 2.96 -1.56
N ASN A 49 10.73 2.52 -0.87
CA ASN A 49 11.03 1.09 -0.73
C ASN A 49 9.95 0.36 0.06
N THR A 50 9.52 0.90 1.21
CA THR A 50 8.45 0.33 2.03
C THR A 50 7.14 0.24 1.25
N GLN A 51 6.80 1.25 0.45
CA GLN A 51 5.59 1.23 -0.35
C GLN A 51 5.61 0.10 -1.39
N GLY A 52 6.74 -0.13 -2.05
CA GLY A 52 6.91 -1.27 -2.97
C GLY A 52 6.80 -2.61 -2.26
N GLN A 53 7.36 -2.75 -1.05
CA GLN A 53 7.21 -3.96 -0.24
C GLN A 53 5.76 -4.21 0.19
N THR A 54 5.01 -3.17 0.56
CA THR A 54 3.58 -3.28 0.86
C THR A 54 2.78 -3.74 -0.36
N ARG A 55 3.09 -3.21 -1.55
CA ARG A 55 2.47 -3.66 -2.81
C ARG A 55 2.81 -5.11 -3.12
N ASP A 56 4.05 -5.53 -2.93
CA ASP A 56 4.47 -6.92 -3.12
C ASP A 56 3.76 -7.89 -2.16
N ALA A 57 3.62 -7.52 -0.89
CA ALA A 57 2.86 -8.30 0.09
C ALA A 57 1.39 -8.42 -0.33
N ARG A 58 0.80 -7.32 -0.81
CA ARG A 58 -0.56 -7.31 -1.34
C ARG A 58 -0.72 -8.20 -2.57
N ARG A 59 0.21 -8.14 -3.54
CA ARG A 59 0.22 -9.02 -4.73
C ARG A 59 0.26 -10.50 -4.35
N LYS A 60 1.11 -10.88 -3.39
CA LYS A 60 1.20 -12.25 -2.91
C LYS A 60 -0.12 -12.71 -2.28
N ALA A 61 -0.73 -11.88 -1.42
CA ALA A 61 -2.01 -12.17 -0.80
C ALA A 61 -3.15 -12.28 -1.83
N ASP A 62 -3.18 -11.38 -2.82
CA ASP A 62 -4.18 -11.40 -3.89
C ASP A 62 -4.05 -12.66 -4.76
N ILE A 63 -2.83 -13.04 -5.18
CA ILE A 63 -2.59 -14.29 -5.92
C ILE A 63 -3.04 -15.52 -5.13
N GLN A 64 -2.73 -15.57 -3.82
CA GLN A 64 -3.20 -16.66 -2.96
C GLN A 64 -4.72 -16.70 -2.84
N THR A 65 -5.37 -15.54 -2.78
CA THR A 65 -6.83 -15.43 -2.73
C THR A 65 -7.46 -15.92 -4.03
N ILE A 66 -6.87 -15.57 -5.17
CA ILE A 66 -7.31 -16.04 -6.49
C ILE A 66 -7.11 -17.55 -6.63
N GLN A 67 -5.95 -18.08 -6.21
CA GLN A 67 -5.69 -19.52 -6.21
C GLN A 67 -6.75 -20.26 -5.38
N LYS A 68 -7.01 -19.83 -4.14
CA LYS A 68 -8.03 -20.44 -3.27
C LYS A 68 -9.43 -20.43 -3.89
N SER A 69 -9.81 -19.33 -4.51
CA SER A 69 -11.08 -19.22 -5.22
C SER A 69 -11.16 -20.24 -6.38
N LEU A 70 -10.14 -20.29 -7.24
CA LEU A 70 -10.08 -21.27 -8.34
C LEU A 70 -10.14 -22.71 -7.86
N GLU A 71 -9.40 -23.05 -6.79
CA GLU A 71 -9.45 -24.39 -6.22
C GLU A 71 -10.81 -24.71 -5.59
N SER A 72 -11.47 -23.73 -4.98
CA SER A 72 -12.81 -23.91 -4.41
C SER A 72 -13.87 -24.20 -5.48
N HIS A 73 -13.67 -23.71 -6.70
CA HIS A 73 -14.59 -23.92 -7.82
C HIS A 73 -14.13 -25.04 -8.77
N TYR A 74 -13.12 -25.83 -8.39
CA TYR A 74 -12.72 -27.00 -9.15
C TYR A 74 -13.86 -28.05 -9.11
N ASN A 75 -14.47 -28.34 -10.26
CA ASN A 75 -15.72 -29.13 -10.43
C ASN A 75 -17.04 -28.41 -10.14
N ASP A 76 -17.05 -27.08 -10.00
CA ASP A 76 -18.31 -26.36 -9.79
C ASP A 76 -19.09 -26.19 -11.10
N SER A 77 -20.28 -26.81 -11.16
CA SER A 77 -21.19 -26.71 -12.31
C SER A 77 -21.65 -25.28 -12.63
N SER A 78 -21.64 -24.36 -11.65
CA SER A 78 -21.98 -22.94 -11.86
C SER A 78 -20.95 -22.18 -12.71
N CYS A 79 -19.74 -22.75 -12.85
CA CYS A 79 -18.68 -22.25 -13.71
C CYS A 79 -18.67 -22.87 -15.12
N GLY A 80 -19.70 -23.61 -15.50
CA GLY A 80 -19.73 -24.33 -16.77
C GLY A 80 -18.83 -25.56 -16.80
N ALA A 81 -18.46 -26.09 -15.63
CA ALA A 81 -17.79 -27.38 -15.54
C ALA A 81 -18.71 -28.47 -16.13
N THR A 82 -18.26 -29.10 -17.21
CA THR A 82 -18.87 -30.33 -17.74
C THR A 82 -18.60 -31.50 -16.78
N THR A 83 -19.02 -32.72 -17.11
CA THR A 83 -18.81 -33.95 -16.31
C THR A 83 -17.33 -34.31 -16.01
N THR A 84 -16.39 -33.42 -16.30
CA THR A 84 -14.95 -33.56 -16.15
C THR A 84 -14.41 -32.42 -15.30
N ALA A 85 -13.53 -32.76 -14.35
CA ALA A 85 -12.93 -31.83 -13.44
C ALA A 85 -12.21 -30.68 -14.15
N SER A 86 -12.69 -29.47 -13.87
CA SER A 86 -12.28 -28.26 -14.60
C SER A 86 -12.28 -27.03 -13.70
N TYR A 87 -11.33 -26.12 -13.97
CA TYR A 87 -11.28 -24.76 -13.44
C TYR A 87 -12.16 -23.82 -14.25
N CYS A 88 -12.69 -22.78 -13.59
CA CYS A 88 -13.37 -21.70 -14.27
C CYS A 88 -12.35 -20.93 -15.13
N ALA A 89 -12.63 -20.73 -16.42
CA ALA A 89 -11.83 -19.81 -17.23
C ALA A 89 -11.93 -18.40 -16.64
N VAL A 90 -10.84 -17.85 -16.12
CA VAL A 90 -10.78 -16.52 -15.52
C VAL A 90 -10.89 -15.46 -16.62
N THR A 91 -12.01 -14.75 -16.63
CA THR A 91 -12.25 -13.56 -17.42
C THR A 91 -12.94 -12.53 -16.53
N ALA A 92 -13.03 -11.27 -16.97
CA ALA A 92 -13.83 -10.28 -16.26
C ALA A 92 -15.30 -10.73 -16.08
N ALA A 93 -15.84 -11.53 -16.99
CA ALA A 93 -17.22 -12.02 -16.95
C ALA A 93 -17.43 -13.16 -15.93
N THR A 94 -16.41 -13.96 -15.63
CA THR A 94 -16.49 -15.09 -14.67
C THR A 94 -16.02 -14.71 -13.27
N ALA A 95 -15.47 -13.49 -13.10
CA ALA A 95 -15.05 -12.95 -11.81
C ALA A 95 -16.14 -13.03 -10.73
N ALA A 96 -17.40 -12.80 -11.10
CA ALA A 96 -18.50 -12.86 -10.15
C ALA A 96 -18.86 -14.26 -9.66
N VAL A 97 -18.48 -15.29 -10.42
CA VAL A 97 -18.64 -16.69 -9.98
C VAL A 97 -17.53 -17.05 -8.99
N LEU A 98 -16.32 -16.53 -9.22
CA LEU A 98 -15.14 -16.82 -8.40
C LEU A 98 -15.07 -16.03 -7.09
N PHE A 99 -15.65 -14.82 -7.04
CA PHE A 99 -15.56 -13.95 -5.88
C PHE A 99 -16.93 -13.40 -5.49
N ALA A 100 -17.26 -13.50 -4.20
CA ALA A 100 -18.53 -13.03 -3.64
C ALA A 100 -18.82 -11.54 -3.90
N ASN A 101 -17.79 -10.73 -4.12
CA ASN A 101 -17.92 -9.31 -4.43
C ASN A 101 -18.02 -9.00 -5.94
N GLY A 102 -18.06 -10.01 -6.81
CA GLY A 102 -18.19 -9.79 -8.25
C GLY A 102 -16.88 -9.52 -8.99
N SER A 103 -15.75 -9.39 -8.30
CA SER A 103 -14.53 -8.80 -8.87
C SER A 103 -13.25 -9.54 -8.46
N ILE A 104 -12.37 -9.76 -9.43
CA ILE A 104 -11.03 -10.28 -9.18
C ILE A 104 -10.18 -9.18 -8.51
N PRO A 105 -9.34 -9.51 -7.51
CA PRO A 105 -8.37 -8.56 -6.98
C PRO A 105 -7.55 -7.87 -8.08
N VAL A 106 -7.29 -6.58 -7.91
CA VAL A 106 -6.55 -5.77 -8.88
C VAL A 106 -5.15 -5.51 -8.33
N ASN A 107 -4.14 -5.65 -9.20
CA ASN A 107 -2.76 -5.39 -8.86
C ASN A 107 -2.56 -3.92 -8.41
N PRO A 108 -1.96 -3.67 -7.23
CA PRO A 108 -1.77 -2.33 -6.70
C PRO A 108 -0.65 -1.51 -7.38
N SER A 109 -0.11 -1.95 -8.52
CA SER A 109 0.91 -1.19 -9.28
C SER A 109 0.41 0.20 -9.70
N PRO A 110 1.28 1.24 -9.70
CA PRO A 110 0.98 2.49 -10.39
C PRO A 110 0.69 2.17 -11.88
N GLY A 111 -0.55 2.34 -12.32
CA GLY A 111 -0.99 1.98 -13.68
C GLY A 111 -1.84 0.71 -13.81
N GLY A 112 -2.09 -0.03 -12.72
CA GLY A 112 -3.17 -1.03 -12.65
C GLY A 112 -3.05 -2.25 -13.56
N ALA A 113 -1.84 -2.64 -14.01
CA ALA A 113 -1.63 -3.82 -14.85
C ALA A 113 -2.20 -5.09 -14.18
N ALA A 114 -3.18 -5.73 -14.81
CA ALA A 114 -3.84 -6.92 -14.27
C ALA A 114 -2.86 -8.08 -14.01
N TYR A 115 -3.23 -8.97 -13.09
CA TYR A 115 -2.52 -10.24 -12.91
C TYR A 115 -2.51 -11.04 -14.20
N THR A 116 -1.43 -11.77 -14.45
CA THR A 116 -1.30 -12.61 -15.66
C THR A 116 -1.64 -14.05 -15.34
N TYR A 117 -2.28 -14.73 -16.28
CA TYR A 117 -2.76 -16.11 -16.14
C TYR A 117 -2.12 -17.03 -17.20
N PRO A 118 -0.79 -17.19 -17.22
CA PRO A 118 -0.14 -18.01 -18.23
C PRO A 118 -0.61 -19.47 -18.18
N GLY A 119 -0.92 -20.03 -19.35
CA GLY A 119 -1.30 -21.43 -19.48
C GLY A 119 -2.67 -21.79 -18.90
N LEU A 120 -3.51 -20.80 -18.58
CA LEU A 120 -4.87 -21.03 -18.10
C LEU A 120 -5.68 -21.85 -19.10
N ASN A 121 -6.09 -23.02 -18.65
CA ASN A 121 -7.00 -23.93 -19.33
C ASN A 121 -7.90 -24.60 -18.29
N VAL A 122 -8.77 -25.50 -18.73
CA VAL A 122 -9.70 -26.20 -17.84
C VAL A 122 -8.99 -27.10 -16.82
N SER A 123 -7.81 -27.62 -17.10
CA SER A 123 -7.11 -28.59 -16.23
C SER A 123 -5.92 -28.02 -15.49
N SER A 124 -5.41 -26.85 -15.89
CA SER A 124 -4.26 -26.22 -15.25
C SER A 124 -4.31 -24.72 -15.40
N TYR A 125 -3.78 -24.03 -14.41
CA TYR A 125 -3.55 -22.59 -14.46
C TYR A 125 -2.27 -22.24 -13.73
N THR A 126 -1.69 -21.10 -14.11
CA THR A 126 -0.68 -20.41 -13.33
C THR A 126 -1.09 -18.95 -13.24
N ILE A 127 -0.96 -18.33 -12.06
CA ILE A 127 -1.22 -16.91 -11.84
C ILE A 127 0.08 -16.27 -11.42
N CYS A 128 0.45 -15.16 -12.05
CA CYS A 128 1.70 -14.46 -11.83
C CYS A 128 1.51 -12.97 -11.56
N ALA A 129 2.41 -12.40 -10.75
CA ALA A 129 2.62 -10.96 -10.61
C ALA A 129 4.11 -10.66 -10.58
N GLN A 130 4.53 -9.59 -11.24
CA GLN A 130 5.87 -9.05 -11.06
C GLN A 130 5.96 -8.33 -9.70
N LEU A 131 7.00 -8.65 -8.94
CA LEU A 131 7.36 -7.98 -7.70
C LEU A 131 8.30 -6.81 -8.01
N GLU A 132 8.21 -5.76 -7.19
CA GLU A 132 9.02 -4.53 -7.36
C GLU A 132 10.31 -4.56 -6.55
N ASN A 133 10.21 -4.95 -5.27
CA ASN A 133 11.30 -4.83 -4.29
C ASN A 133 11.64 -6.18 -3.64
N SER A 134 11.03 -7.26 -4.12
CA SER A 134 11.19 -8.60 -3.57
C SER A 134 11.61 -9.59 -4.66
N THR A 135 12.37 -10.60 -4.29
CA THR A 135 12.64 -11.72 -5.18
C THR A 135 11.40 -12.61 -5.32
N GLY A 136 11.07 -12.94 -6.55
CA GLY A 136 10.03 -13.87 -6.93
C GLY A 136 10.55 -15.30 -7.14
N ASN A 137 9.63 -16.25 -7.30
CA ASN A 137 9.94 -17.66 -7.58
C ASN A 137 10.01 -18.00 -9.09
N TYR A 138 9.71 -17.05 -9.98
CA TYR A 138 9.76 -17.22 -11.44
C TYR A 138 10.51 -16.08 -12.13
N ALA A 139 11.29 -16.41 -13.16
CA ALA A 139 12.06 -15.44 -13.94
C ALA A 139 11.18 -14.55 -14.84
N ASN A 140 10.06 -15.09 -15.31
CA ASN A 140 9.10 -14.41 -16.17
C ASN A 140 7.67 -14.83 -15.80
N ALA A 141 6.66 -14.12 -16.31
CA ALA A 141 5.25 -14.49 -16.24
C ALA A 141 4.99 -15.77 -17.06
N GLY A 142 5.35 -16.94 -16.52
CA GLY A 142 4.90 -18.23 -17.02
C GLY A 142 5.95 -19.33 -17.21
N ILE A 143 5.50 -20.52 -16.79
CA ILE A 143 5.83 -21.90 -17.21
C ILE A 143 7.14 -22.53 -16.73
N THR A 144 8.28 -21.85 -16.72
CA THR A 144 9.50 -22.46 -16.17
C THR A 144 9.74 -21.98 -14.74
N PRO A 145 9.60 -22.84 -13.70
CA PRO A 145 10.12 -22.52 -12.39
C PRO A 145 11.58 -22.14 -12.56
N ASN A 146 11.95 -20.94 -12.12
CA ASN A 146 13.34 -20.56 -12.21
C ASN A 146 14.12 -21.43 -11.21
N ALA A 147 14.82 -22.45 -11.70
CA ALA A 147 15.64 -23.34 -10.88
C ALA A 147 16.71 -22.58 -10.06
N THR A 148 16.94 -21.30 -10.36
CA THR A 148 17.91 -20.45 -9.66
C THR A 148 17.32 -19.43 -8.68
N ASN A 149 15.98 -19.33 -8.51
CA ASN A 149 15.33 -18.34 -7.61
C ASN A 149 15.78 -16.87 -7.83
N THR A 150 16.20 -16.50 -9.04
CA THR A 150 16.65 -15.14 -9.40
C THR A 150 15.56 -14.31 -10.08
N GLY A 151 14.31 -14.74 -9.98
CA GLY A 151 13.21 -14.18 -10.74
C GLY A 151 12.55 -12.96 -10.07
N THR A 152 11.91 -12.12 -10.86
CA THR A 152 11.12 -10.97 -10.37
C THR A 152 9.63 -11.31 -10.25
N TYR A 153 9.19 -12.49 -10.67
CA TYR A 153 7.78 -12.86 -10.66
C TYR A 153 7.44 -13.79 -9.50
N TYR A 154 6.35 -13.47 -8.80
CA TYR A 154 5.68 -14.40 -7.91
C TYR A 154 4.56 -15.11 -8.66
N CYS A 155 4.65 -16.44 -8.79
CA CYS A 155 3.58 -17.23 -9.39
C CYS A 155 3.16 -18.42 -8.53
N LEU A 156 1.87 -18.74 -8.60
CA LEU A 156 1.27 -19.95 -8.04
C LEU A 156 0.56 -20.73 -9.15
N LYS A 157 0.57 -22.06 -9.05
CA LYS A 157 -0.07 -22.99 -10.00
C LYS A 157 -1.20 -23.77 -9.31
N ASN A 158 -1.98 -24.50 -10.11
CA ASN A 158 -3.00 -25.41 -9.58
C ASN A 158 -2.44 -26.42 -8.58
N LEU A 159 -3.26 -26.80 -7.59
CA LEU A 159 -2.91 -27.75 -6.53
C LEU A 159 -3.33 -29.20 -6.82
N GLN A 160 -4.30 -29.40 -7.72
CA GLN A 160 -4.78 -30.71 -8.15
C GLN A 160 -3.78 -31.40 -9.09
#